data_AF-A0A924C4C1-F1
#
_entry.id   AF-A0A924C4C1-F1
#
_cell.length_a   1.000
_cell.length_b   1.000
_cell.length_c   1.000
_cell.angle_alpha   90.00
_cell.angle_beta   90.00
_cell.angle_gamma   90.00
#
_symmetry.space_group_name_H-M   'P 1'
#
loop_
_entity.id
_entity.type
_entity.pdbx_description
1 polymer ?
#
loop_
_entity_poly.entity_id
_entity_poly.type
_entity_poly.pdbx_seq_one_letter_code
_entity_poly.pdbx_strand_id
1 'polypeptide(L)'
;MKPYLLVLLCGLLTTTAPARADDDAEREALAKIVYEIERVQQMAADAQKDVTSAPRVKFRYDWLLRDLQMVRDGIESHLDSPHQPRSVPPLKGDYRQ
;
A
#
# COMPACT_ATOMS: atom_id res chain seq x y z
N MET A 1 0.21 -35.36 -20.40
CA MET A 1 -0.02 -35.58 -18.96
C MET A 1 1.31 -35.38 -18.24
N LYS A 2 1.53 -34.20 -17.63
CA LYS A 2 2.78 -33.89 -16.90
C LYS A 2 2.47 -33.89 -15.39
N PRO A 3 3.05 -34.81 -14.58
CA PRO A 3 2.69 -35.06 -13.19
C PRO A 3 3.24 -34.03 -12.17
N TYR A 4 3.71 -32.88 -12.65
CA TYR A 4 4.21 -31.79 -11.78
C TYR A 4 3.09 -30.88 -11.28
N LEU A 5 1.89 -31.00 -11.84
CA LEU A 5 0.73 -30.18 -11.44
C LEU A 5 0.19 -30.59 -10.05
N LEU A 6 0.46 -31.83 -9.62
CA LEU A 6 -0.07 -32.34 -8.35
C LEU A 6 0.78 -31.96 -7.13
N VAL A 7 2.08 -31.71 -7.29
CA VAL A 7 2.96 -31.29 -6.18
C VAL A 7 2.77 -29.80 -5.85
N LEU A 8 2.36 -28.99 -6.84
CA LEU A 8 2.13 -27.55 -6.66
C LEU A 8 0.82 -27.24 -5.91
N LEU A 9 -0.08 -28.23 -5.75
CA LEU A 9 -1.41 -28.05 -5.15
C LEU A 9 -1.47 -28.33 -3.63
N CYS A 10 -0.50 -29.05 -3.06
CA CYS A 10 -0.53 -29.45 -1.64
C CYS A 10 0.13 -28.47 -0.66
N GLY A 11 0.77 -27.40 -1.11
CA GLY A 11 1.38 -26.39 -0.23
C GLY A 11 0.37 -25.40 0.38
N LEU A 12 -0.88 -25.41 -0.08
CA LEU A 12 -1.87 -24.36 0.21
C LEU A 12 -2.76 -24.65 1.44
N LEU A 13 -2.27 -25.43 2.41
CA LEU A 13 -3.09 -25.89 3.54
C LEU A 13 -2.51 -25.62 4.94
N THR A 14 -1.49 -24.77 5.07
CA THR A 14 -0.94 -24.43 6.39
C THR A 14 -0.53 -22.97 6.52
N THR A 15 -1.47 -22.05 6.77
CA THR A 15 -1.20 -20.80 7.51
C THR A 15 -2.50 -20.20 8.07
N THR A 16 -3.09 -20.84 9.08
CA THR A 16 -4.09 -20.15 9.93
C THR A 16 -3.37 -19.26 10.93
N ALA A 17 -2.90 -18.11 10.46
CA ALA A 17 -2.70 -16.94 11.31
C ALA A 17 -3.14 -15.66 10.57
N PRO A 18 -4.44 -15.44 10.29
CA PRO A 18 -4.80 -14.47 9.27
C PRO A 18 -5.75 -13.40 9.84
N ALA A 19 -5.18 -12.31 10.34
CA ALA A 19 -5.89 -11.03 10.48
C ALA A 19 -4.85 -9.92 10.70
N ARG A 20 -4.03 -10.06 11.76
CA ARG A 20 -3.02 -9.05 12.13
C ARG A 20 -1.85 -8.93 11.15
N ALA A 21 -1.31 -10.08 10.71
CA ALA A 21 -0.25 -10.07 9.71
C ALA A 21 -0.76 -9.56 8.35
N ASP A 22 -2.07 -9.69 8.11
CA ASP A 22 -2.73 -9.18 6.90
C ASP A 22 -2.89 -7.66 6.98
N ASP A 23 -3.38 -7.14 8.12
CA ASP A 23 -3.49 -5.69 8.40
C ASP A 23 -2.12 -4.98 8.33
N ASP A 24 -1.07 -5.56 8.94
CA ASP A 24 0.27 -4.99 8.94
C ASP A 24 0.91 -5.04 7.53
N ALA A 25 0.70 -6.13 6.79
CA ALA A 25 1.17 -6.28 5.41
C ALA A 25 0.45 -5.33 4.44
N GLU A 26 -0.87 -5.12 4.63
CA GLU A 26 -1.64 -4.13 3.88
C GLU A 26 -1.10 -2.72 4.12
N ARG A 27 -0.85 -2.34 5.38
CA ARG A 27 -0.26 -1.04 5.72
C ARG A 27 1.12 -0.83 5.09
N GLU A 28 1.98 -1.85 5.11
CA GLU A 28 3.29 -1.79 4.46
C GLU A 28 3.16 -1.59 2.94
N ALA A 29 2.24 -2.33 2.30
CA ALA A 29 1.98 -2.20 0.86
C ALA A 29 1.45 -0.80 0.50
N LEU A 30 0.51 -0.26 1.29
CA LEU A 30 -0.04 1.07 1.09
C LEU A 30 1.01 2.17 1.30
N ALA A 31 1.87 2.05 2.31
CA ALA A 31 2.98 2.98 2.53
C ALA A 31 3.97 2.97 1.35
N LYS A 32 4.25 1.78 0.80
CA LYS A 32 5.07 1.66 -0.41
C LYS A 32 4.41 2.32 -1.62
N ILE A 33 3.09 2.17 -1.79
CA ILE A 33 2.36 2.82 -2.88
C ILE A 33 2.45 4.35 -2.77
N VAL A 34 2.29 4.91 -1.57
CA VAL A 34 2.46 6.35 -1.31
C VAL A 34 3.84 6.83 -1.78
N TYR A 35 4.90 6.11 -1.38
CA TYR A 35 6.27 6.44 -1.78
C TYR A 35 6.48 6.39 -3.31
N GLU A 36 5.94 5.36 -3.98
CA GLU A 36 6.06 5.27 -5.45
C GLU A 36 5.26 6.37 -6.16
N ILE A 37 4.10 6.78 -5.62
CA ILE A 37 3.33 7.91 -6.16
C ILE A 37 4.14 9.21 -6.10
N GLU A 38 4.81 9.49 -4.98
CA GLU A 38 5.70 10.66 -4.87
C GLU A 38 6.81 10.64 -5.91
N ARG A 39 7.41 9.48 -6.14
CA ARG A 39 8.43 9.30 -7.18
C ARG A 39 7.86 9.57 -8.58
N VAL A 40 6.64 9.12 -8.86
CA VAL A 40 5.95 9.42 -10.12
C VAL A 40 5.62 10.90 -10.27
N GLN A 41 5.19 11.58 -9.21
CA GLN A 41 4.97 13.03 -9.21
C GLN A 41 6.26 13.78 -9.57
N GLN A 42 7.40 13.38 -9.00
CA GLN A 42 8.69 13.98 -9.33
C GLN A 42 9.07 13.75 -10.80
N MET A 43 8.92 12.52 -11.32
CA MET A 43 9.16 12.22 -12.73
C MET A 43 8.26 13.04 -13.67
N ALA A 44 6.98 13.21 -13.31
CA ALA A 44 6.05 14.02 -14.08
C ALA A 44 6.42 15.52 -14.07
N ALA A 45 6.84 16.04 -12.92
CA ALA A 45 7.29 17.43 -12.78
C ALA A 45 8.57 17.69 -13.59
N ASP A 46 9.50 16.76 -13.61
CA ASP A 46 10.73 16.89 -14.41
C ASP A 46 10.44 16.78 -15.91
N ALA A 47 9.60 15.82 -16.32
CA ALA A 47 9.15 15.71 -17.70
C ALA A 47 8.41 16.97 -18.19
N GLN A 48 7.68 17.67 -17.31
CA GLN A 48 7.03 18.95 -17.64
C GLN A 48 8.06 20.05 -17.94
N LYS A 49 9.19 20.10 -17.22
CA LYS A 49 10.25 21.09 -17.42
C LYS A 49 11.01 20.86 -18.73
N ASP A 50 11.16 19.61 -19.13
CA ASP A 50 11.90 19.22 -20.34
C ASP A 50 11.14 19.54 -21.65
N VAL A 51 9.86 19.92 -21.56
CA VAL A 51 9.04 20.31 -22.73
C VAL A 51 9.55 21.62 -23.31
N THR A 52 10.57 21.52 -24.18
CA THR A 52 11.27 22.64 -24.81
C THR A 52 10.54 23.18 -26.05
N SER A 53 9.78 22.32 -26.73
CA SER A 53 9.03 22.67 -27.95
C SER A 53 7.54 22.56 -27.68
N ALA A 54 6.78 23.60 -28.00
CA ALA A 54 5.32 23.63 -27.83
C ALA A 54 4.67 22.61 -28.78
N PRO A 55 4.30 21.40 -28.31
CA PRO A 55 3.74 20.38 -29.18
C PRO A 55 2.32 20.80 -29.55
N ARG A 56 1.84 20.35 -30.73
CA ARG A 56 0.48 20.67 -31.21
C ARG A 56 -0.61 20.21 -30.24
N VAL A 57 -0.34 19.16 -29.47
CA VAL A 57 -1.19 18.66 -28.38
C VAL A 57 -0.39 18.74 -27.09
N LYS A 58 -0.87 19.50 -26.11
CA LYS A 58 -0.23 19.65 -24.80
C LYS A 58 -0.73 18.58 -23.84
N PHE A 59 0.18 17.80 -23.26
CA PHE A 59 -0.14 16.91 -22.15
C PHE A 59 -0.43 17.73 -20.88
N ARG A 60 -1.47 17.36 -20.14
CA ARG A 60 -1.97 18.09 -18.96
C ARG A 60 -1.29 17.59 -17.68
N TYR A 61 -0.02 17.95 -17.51
CA TYR A 61 0.75 17.63 -16.30
C TYR A 61 0.09 18.14 -15.01
N ASP A 62 -0.60 19.28 -15.09
CA ASP A 62 -1.35 19.85 -13.97
C ASP A 62 -2.50 18.95 -13.48
N TRP A 63 -3.16 18.25 -14.40
CA TRP A 63 -4.21 17.28 -14.06
C TRP A 63 -3.63 16.00 -13.49
N LEU A 64 -2.59 15.45 -14.14
CA LEU A 64 -1.91 14.26 -13.65
C LEU A 64 -1.39 14.45 -12.21
N LEU A 65 -0.72 15.57 -11.93
CA LEU A 65 -0.19 15.85 -10.60
C LEU A 65 -1.30 15.97 -9.55
N ARG A 66 -2.44 16.60 -9.91
CA ARG A 66 -3.61 16.71 -9.02
C ARG A 66 -4.23 15.34 -8.73
N ASP A 67 -4.35 14.48 -9.73
CA ASP A 67 -4.93 13.15 -9.56
C ASP A 67 -4.02 12.27 -8.68
N LEU A 68 -2.70 12.31 -8.93
CA LEU A 68 -1.72 11.60 -8.09
C LEU A 68 -1.75 12.09 -6.65
N GLN A 69 -1.90 13.40 -6.44
CA GLN A 69 -2.04 13.99 -5.11
C GLN A 69 -3.31 13.47 -4.41
N MET A 70 -4.45 13.48 -5.11
CA MET A 70 -5.71 12.99 -4.56
C MET A 70 -5.65 11.52 -4.16
N VAL A 71 -4.99 10.67 -4.96
CA VAL A 71 -4.79 9.25 -4.63
C VAL A 71 -3.91 9.11 -3.38
N ARG A 72 -2.81 9.88 -3.30
CA ARG A 72 -1.92 9.87 -2.13
C ARG A 72 -2.68 10.25 -0.85
N ASP A 73 -3.39 11.37 -0.89
CA ASP A 73 -4.17 11.88 0.23
C ASP A 73 -5.23 10.86 0.71
N GLY A 74 -5.87 10.16 -0.23
CA GLY A 74 -6.83 9.10 0.08
C GLY A 74 -6.21 7.92 0.82
N ILE A 75 -5.00 7.50 0.43
CA ILE A 75 -4.28 6.41 1.10
C ILE A 75 -3.76 6.85 2.46
N GLU A 76 -3.17 8.04 2.57
CA GLU A 76 -2.69 8.59 3.84
C GLU A 76 -3.82 8.75 4.84
N SER A 77 -4.98 9.28 4.41
CA SER A 77 -6.18 9.37 5.26
C SER A 77 -6.68 8.00 5.74
N HIS A 78 -6.53 6.95 4.93
CA HIS A 78 -6.88 5.60 5.33
C HIS A 78 -5.89 5.05 6.38
N LEU A 79 -4.59 5.29 6.17
CA LEU A 79 -3.54 4.89 7.12
C LEU A 79 -3.63 5.64 8.47
N ASP A 80 -4.02 6.91 8.46
CA ASP A 80 -4.11 7.76 9.67
C ASP A 80 -5.40 7.54 10.48
N SER A 81 -6.35 6.77 9.96
CA SER A 81 -7.61 6.49 10.66
C SER A 81 -7.34 5.76 11.99
N PRO A 82 -7.84 6.28 13.13
CA PRO A 82 -7.51 5.73 14.44
C PRO A 82 -8.03 4.30 14.60
N HIS A 83 -7.11 3.33 14.69
CA HIS A 83 -7.46 1.96 15.03
C HIS A 83 -7.83 1.88 16.52
N GLN A 84 -8.97 1.25 16.83
CA GLN A 84 -9.42 1.04 18.20
C GLN A 84 -8.32 0.29 18.99
N PRO A 85 -7.83 0.82 20.13
CA PRO A 85 -6.96 0.07 21.02
C PRO A 85 -7.69 -1.19 21.46
N ARG A 86 -7.09 -2.37 21.29
CA ARG A 86 -7.70 -3.58 21.88
C ARG A 86 -7.69 -3.44 23.38
N SER A 87 -8.85 -3.72 23.98
CA SER A 87 -8.92 -4.09 25.39
C SER A 87 -8.02 -5.30 25.60
N VAL A 88 -6.84 -5.08 26.17
CA VAL A 88 -6.01 -6.17 26.68
C VAL A 88 -6.76 -6.77 27.87
N PRO A 89 -7.15 -8.05 27.83
CA PRO A 89 -7.76 -8.66 29.01
C PRO A 89 -6.78 -8.53 30.18
N PRO A 90 -7.24 -8.15 31.38
CA PRO A 90 -6.35 -8.01 32.52
C PRO A 90 -5.65 -9.35 32.80
N LEU A 91 -4.36 -9.29 33.12
CA LEU A 91 -3.58 -10.45 33.53
C LEU A 91 -4.26 -11.07 34.77
N LYS A 92 -4.79 -12.29 34.65
CA LYS A 92 -5.51 -13.00 35.72
C LYS A 92 -4.65 -13.43 36.91
N GLY A 93 -3.32 -13.29 36.80
CA GLY A 93 -2.41 -13.93 37.74
C GLY A 93 -2.15 -13.10 38.99
N ASP A 94 -2.68 -13.56 40.11
CA ASP A 94 -2.04 -13.36 41.40
C ASP A 94 -0.82 -14.30 41.45
N TYR A 95 0.27 -13.88 40.81
CA TYR A 95 1.49 -14.68 40.64
C TYR A 95 2.34 -14.78 41.93
N ARG A 96 1.77 -14.44 43.09
CA ARG A 96 2.49 -14.34 44.37
C ARG A 96 1.67 -14.94 45.52
N GLN A 97 1.15 -16.15 45.33
CA GLN A 97 0.85 -17.02 46.48
C GLN A 97 2.10 -17.79 46.89
#